data_AF-A0A1V2H105-F1
#
_entry.id   AF-A0A1V2H105-F1
#
_cell.length_a   1.000
_cell.length_b   1.000
_cell.length_c   1.000
_cell.angle_alpha   90.00
_cell.angle_beta   90.00
_cell.angle_gamma   90.00
#
_symmetry.space_group_name_H-M   'P 1'
#
loop_
_entity.id
_entity.type
_entity.pdbx_description
1 polymer ?
#
loop_
_entity_poly.entity_id
_entity_poly.type
_entity_poly.pdbx_seq_one_letter_code
_entity_poly.pdbx_strand_id
1 'polypeptide(L)' 'MAQEMKELVVATAGRWSGVQPPNEAALELAADLQSIVAAFEAVRGGLRFEDEPAGFEAALQACKETP' A
#
# COMPACT_ATOMS: atom_id res chain seq x y z
N MET A 1 -15.06 -14.07 0.98
CA MET A 1 -13.68 -13.65 0.61
C MET A 1 -13.65 -12.98 -0.77
N ALA A 2 -13.48 -13.69 -1.90
CA ALA A 2 -13.40 -13.03 -3.22
C ALA A 2 -14.66 -12.23 -3.58
N GLN A 3 -15.84 -12.77 -3.27
CA GLN A 3 -17.11 -12.09 -3.45
C GLN A 3 -17.24 -10.82 -2.58
N GLU A 4 -16.77 -10.87 -1.34
CA GLU A 4 -16.77 -9.71 -0.43
C GLU A 4 -15.85 -8.60 -0.95
N MET A 5 -14.72 -8.95 -1.55
CA MET A 5 -13.82 -7.97 -2.17
C MET A 5 -14.46 -7.29 -3.38
N LYS A 6 -15.16 -8.05 -4.24
CA LYS A 6 -15.93 -7.48 -5.36
C LYS A 6 -16.97 -6.46 -4.86
N GLU A 7 -17.72 -6.82 -3.82
CA GLU A 7 -18.73 -5.96 -3.21
C GLU A 7 -18.13 -4.71 -2.57
N LEU A 8 -17.01 -4.85 -1.86
CA LEU A 8 -16.29 -3.73 -1.27
C LEU A 8 -15.82 -2.74 -2.34
N VAL A 9 -15.25 -3.21 -3.43
CA VAL A 9 -14.77 -2.37 -4.53
C VAL A 9 -15.94 -1.64 -5.20
N VAL A 10 -17.05 -2.33 -5.49
CA VAL A 10 -18.27 -1.72 -6.05
C VAL A 10 -18.80 -0.60 -5.14
N ALA A 11 -18.93 -0.88 -3.84
CA ALA A 11 -19.43 0.08 -2.86
C ALA A 11 -18.50 1.31 -2.75
N THR A 12 -17.19 1.09 -2.77
CA THR A 12 -16.17 2.12 -2.65
C THR A 12 -16.11 2.99 -3.90
N ALA A 13 -16.09 2.38 -5.09
CA ALA A 13 -16.11 3.08 -6.38
C ALA A 13 -17.37 3.93 -6.54
N GLY A 14 -18.53 3.38 -6.17
CA GLY A 14 -19.79 4.13 -6.20
C GLY A 14 -19.79 5.30 -5.21
N ARG A 15 -19.32 5.08 -3.98
CA ARG A 15 -19.33 6.11 -2.92
C ARG A 15 -18.35 7.25 -3.17
N TRP A 16 -17.13 6.94 -3.57
CA TRP A 16 -16.03 7.92 -3.60
C TRP A 16 -15.72 8.45 -4.99
N SER A 17 -16.06 7.68 -6.03
CA SER A 17 -15.74 8.03 -7.41
C SER A 17 -16.98 8.21 -8.29
N GLY A 18 -18.17 7.85 -7.79
CA GLY A 18 -19.42 7.96 -8.55
C GLY A 18 -19.49 7.04 -9.76
N VAL A 19 -18.62 6.03 -9.84
CA VAL A 19 -18.55 5.09 -10.97
C VAL A 19 -18.92 3.67 -10.53
N GLN A 20 -19.47 2.91 -11.46
CA GLN A 20 -19.69 1.47 -11.31
C GLN A 20 -18.66 0.71 -12.15
N PRO A 21 -18.28 -0.51 -11.76
CA PRO A 21 -17.44 -1.35 -12.61
C PRO A 21 -18.12 -1.55 -13.98
N PRO A 22 -17.41 -1.28 -15.09
CA PRO A 22 -18.04 -1.24 -16.41
C PRO A 22 -18.30 -2.63 -17.01
N ASN A 23 -17.70 -3.69 -16.47
CA ASN A 23 -17.78 -5.06 -16.98
C ASN A 23 -17.32 -6.09 -15.93
N GLU A 24 -17.47 -7.37 -16.28
CA GLU A 24 -17.07 -8.51 -15.44
C GLU A 24 -15.55 -8.58 -15.20
N ALA A 25 -14.72 -8.21 -16.19
CA ALA A 25 -13.27 -8.20 -16.02
C ALA A 25 -12.82 -7.23 -14.91
N ALA A 26 -13.50 -6.10 -14.73
CA ALA A 26 -13.24 -5.19 -13.61
C ALA A 26 -13.59 -5.84 -12.25
N LEU A 27 -14.60 -6.71 -12.20
CA LEU A 27 -14.96 -7.46 -10.99
C LEU A 27 -13.94 -8.57 -10.71
N GLU A 28 -13.45 -9.27 -11.73
CA GLU A 28 -12.38 -10.26 -11.52
C GLU A 28 -11.08 -9.61 -11.04
N LEU A 29 -10.70 -8.47 -11.63
CA LEU A 29 -9.56 -7.70 -11.12
C LEU A 29 -9.76 -7.28 -9.65
N ALA A 30 -10.98 -6.88 -9.28
CA ALA A 30 -11.29 -6.58 -7.88
C ALA A 30 -11.08 -7.80 -6.98
N ALA A 31 -11.45 -9.00 -7.41
CA ALA A 31 -11.21 -10.23 -6.66
C ALA A 31 -9.71 -10.47 -6.42
N ASP A 32 -8.89 -10.25 -7.46
CA ASP A 32 -7.46 -10.49 -7.42
C ASP A 32 -6.73 -9.56 -6.41
N LEU A 33 -7.26 -8.35 -6.19
CA LEU A 33 -6.73 -7.41 -5.19
C LEU A 33 -6.71 -8.00 -3.78
N GLN A 34 -7.54 -9.01 -3.48
CA GLN A 34 -7.52 -9.68 -2.19
C GLN A 34 -6.14 -10.27 -1.86
N SER A 35 -5.49 -10.91 -2.84
CA SER A 35 -4.16 -11.49 -2.64
C SER A 35 -3.11 -10.42 -2.35
N ILE A 36 -3.25 -9.25 -2.99
CA ILE A 36 -2.36 -8.11 -2.82
C ILE A 36 -2.54 -7.49 -1.43
N VAL A 37 -3.78 -7.32 -0.97
CA VAL A 37 -4.07 -6.82 0.38
C VAL A 37 -3.47 -7.77 1.43
N ALA A 38 -3.65 -9.08 1.28
CA ALA A 38 -3.07 -10.06 2.19
C ALA A 38 -1.52 -9.99 2.20
N ALA A 39 -0.89 -9.78 1.04
CA ALA A 39 0.55 -9.59 0.95
C ALA A 39 1.02 -8.33 1.69
N PHE A 40 0.29 -7.22 1.57
CA PHE A 40 0.58 -5.99 2.33
C PHE A 40 0.36 -6.18 3.84
N GLU A 41 -0.67 -6.92 4.24
CA GLU A 41 -0.92 -7.23 5.65
C GLU A 41 0.19 -8.09 6.25
N ALA A 42 0.74 -9.04 5.49
CA ALA A 42 1.84 -9.89 5.94
C ALA A 42 3.14 -9.11 6.24
N VAL A 43 3.36 -7.98 5.56
CA VAL A 43 4.53 -7.11 5.79
C VAL A 43 4.21 -5.91 6.69
N ARG A 44 2.96 -5.75 7.12
CA ARG A 44 2.52 -4.63 7.96
C ARG A 44 3.23 -4.69 9.31
N GLY A 45 3.88 -3.59 9.69
CA GLY A 45 4.69 -3.53 10.91
C GLY A 45 6.05 -4.25 10.81
N GLY A 46 6.35 -4.88 9.68
CA GLY A 46 7.67 -5.46 9.39
C GLY A 46 8.67 -4.44 8.84
N LEU A 47 8.18 -3.36 8.23
CA LEU A 47 8.99 -2.19 7.89
C LEU A 47 9.09 -1.28 9.11
N ARG A 48 10.21 -1.36 9.83
CA ARG A 48 10.66 -0.25 10.68
C ARG A 48 11.45 0.69 9.76
N PHE A 49 11.22 1.99 9.90
CA PHE A 49 12.29 2.93 9.56
C PHE A 49 13.52 2.49 10.35
N GLU A 50 14.71 2.53 9.77
CA GLU A 50 15.92 2.25 10.54
C GLU A 50 15.90 3.08 11.83
N ASP A 51 16.45 2.56 12.93
CA ASP A 51 16.67 3.32 14.18
C ASP A 51 17.76 4.39 13.97
N GLU A 52 17.85 4.97 12.79
CA GLU A 52 18.67 6.12 12.48
C GLU A 52 17.80 7.38 12.57
N PRO A 53 18.06 8.23 13.57
CA PRO A 53 18.69 9.46 13.23
C PRO A 53 20.19 9.17 13.13
N ALA A 54 20.73 9.06 11.91
CA ALA A 54 21.88 9.92 11.68
C ALA A 54 21.31 11.33 11.85
N GLY A 55 21.29 11.82 13.10
CA GLY A 55 20.87 13.19 13.39
C GLY A 55 21.59 14.11 12.41
N PHE A 56 20.99 15.24 12.05
CA PHE A 56 21.55 16.12 11.04
C PHE A 56 23.06 16.34 11.23
N GLU A 57 23.52 16.44 12.48
CA GLU A 57 24.92 16.51 12.88
C GLU A 57 25.76 15.27 12.54
N ALA A 58 25.25 14.06 12.76
CA ALA A 58 25.92 12.81 12.41
C ALA A 58 26.06 12.65 10.89
N ALA A 59 25.00 12.94 10.14
CA ALA A 59 25.04 12.97 8.67
C ALA A 59 26.00 14.05 8.16
N LEU A 60 26.01 15.24 8.78
CA LEU A 60 26.90 16.34 8.43
C LEU A 60 28.38 16.02 8.70
N GLN A 61 28.69 15.25 9.75
CA GLN A 61 30.06 14.80 10.00
C GLN A 61 30.52 13.72 9.03
N ALA A 62 29.66 12.76 8.69
CA ALA A 62 29.98 11.73 7.70
C ALA A 62 30.27 12.31 6.30
N CYS A 63 29.64 13.44 5.97
CA CYS A 63 29.84 14.15 4.70
C CYS A 63 31.10 15.04 4.64
N LYS A 64 31.88 15.17 5.73
CA LYS A 64 33.14 15.93 5.66
C LYS A 64 34.26 15.03 5.12
N GLU A 65 34.88 15.45 4.02
CA GLU A 65 36.12 14.83 3.56
C GLU A 65 37.20 15.03 4.63
N THR A 66 37.83 13.94 5.04
CA THR A 66 38.94 13.98 6.00
C THR A 66 40.18 14.55 5.28
N PRO A 67 40.98 15.44 5.92
CA PRO A 67 42.14 16.05 5.28
C PRO A 67 43.16 15.04 4.76
#